data_AF-A0A1S1YZ12-F1
#
_entry.id   AF-A0A1S1YZ12-F1
#
_cell.length_a   1.000
_cell.length_b   1.000
_cell.length_c   1.000
_cell.angle_alpha   90.00
_cell.angle_beta   90.00
_cell.angle_gamma   90.00
#
_symmetry.space_group_name_H-M   'P 1'
#
loop_
_entity.id
_entity.type
_entity.pdbx_description
1 polymer ?
#
loop_
_entity_poly.entity_id
_entity_poly.type
_entity_poly.pdbx_seq_one_letter_code
_entity_poly.pdbx_strand_id
1 'polypeptide(L)'
;MFAQHHVIVNDINEAYDYYQSSHEGAETALHYISECFDCHSIDCIKENMKLAKSEAEAAMKNAHYAKGETHEAKSQAYDHCIVAGNQTHDAHGSFHDAKKVLDMASNTLGVAHFSDDVTEIHSYLNNAIDHIHIAISHLNNGVDGLNNALGELEVCKN
;
A
#
# COMPACT_ATOMS: atom_id res chain seq x y z
N MET A 1 8.96 -2.91 -30.86
CA MET A 1 9.22 -1.81 -29.91
C MET A 1 7.96 -1.08 -29.47
N PHE A 2 7.16 -0.46 -30.35
CA PHE A 2 5.96 0.29 -29.91
C PHE A 2 4.88 -0.55 -29.18
N ALA A 3 4.65 -1.80 -29.61
CA ALA A 3 3.68 -2.68 -28.95
C ALA A 3 4.11 -3.06 -27.51
N GLN A 4 5.37 -3.45 -27.30
CA GLN A 4 5.91 -3.79 -25.97
C GLN A 4 6.00 -2.58 -25.04
N HIS A 5 6.34 -1.40 -25.57
CA HIS A 5 6.30 -0.17 -24.77
C HIS A 5 4.89 0.10 -24.23
N HIS A 6 3.86 -0.07 -25.08
CA HIS A 6 2.48 0.11 -24.65
C HIS A 6 2.09 -0.86 -23.53
N VAL A 7 2.56 -2.12 -23.57
CA VAL A 7 2.29 -3.08 -22.49
C VAL A 7 2.92 -2.61 -21.18
N ILE A 8 4.21 -2.25 -21.17
CA ILE A 8 4.89 -1.78 -19.95
C ILE A 8 4.19 -0.55 -19.35
N VAL A 9 3.79 0.42 -20.19
CA VAL A 9 3.07 1.61 -19.73
C VAL A 9 1.69 1.25 -19.17
N ASN A 10 1.00 0.27 -19.77
CA ASN A 10 -0.27 -0.22 -19.27
C ASN A 10 -0.12 -0.85 -17.88
N ASP A 11 0.85 -1.75 -17.70
CA ASP A 11 1.13 -2.39 -16.41
C ASP A 11 1.50 -1.36 -15.34
N ILE A 12 2.26 -0.31 -15.70
CA ILE A 12 2.56 0.80 -14.78
C ILE A 12 1.28 1.57 -14.39
N ASN A 13 0.39 1.84 -15.34
CA ASN A 13 -0.86 2.54 -15.04
C ASN A 13 -1.79 1.68 -14.17
N GLU A 14 -1.86 0.37 -14.41
CA GLU A 14 -2.61 -0.54 -13.54
C GLU A 14 -2.01 -0.59 -12.12
N ALA A 15 -0.68 -0.57 -12.01
CA ALA A 15 -0.01 -0.42 -10.71
C ALA A 15 -0.38 0.88 -9.99
N TYR A 16 -0.54 2.00 -10.72
CA TYR A 16 -1.00 3.27 -10.17
C TYR A 16 -2.41 3.20 -9.61
N ASP A 17 -3.34 2.60 -10.34
CA ASP A 17 -4.74 2.45 -9.90
C ASP A 17 -4.82 1.64 -8.60
N TYR A 18 -4.04 0.56 -8.51
CA TYR A 18 -3.94 -0.23 -7.29
C TYR A 18 -3.23 0.51 -6.15
N TYR A 19 -2.17 1.28 -6.44
CA TYR A 19 -1.56 2.16 -5.45
C TYR A 19 -2.59 3.14 -4.87
N GLN A 20 -3.36 3.82 -5.71
CA GLN A 20 -4.31 4.84 -5.25
C GLN A 20 -5.37 4.20 -4.36
N SER A 21 -5.92 3.06 -4.78
CA SER A 21 -6.87 2.29 -3.99
C SER A 21 -6.27 1.78 -2.66
N SER A 22 -4.96 1.49 -2.63
CA SER A 22 -4.25 1.11 -1.41
C SER A 22 -4.07 2.29 -0.46
N HIS A 23 -3.66 3.44 -1.00
CA HIS A 23 -3.46 4.67 -0.23
C HIS A 23 -4.77 5.17 0.36
N GLU A 24 -5.86 5.19 -0.40
CA GLU A 24 -7.20 5.57 0.08
C GLU A 24 -7.69 4.64 1.20
N GLY A 25 -7.48 3.33 1.07
CA GLY A 25 -7.81 2.37 2.13
C GLY A 25 -6.97 2.58 3.40
N ALA A 26 -5.69 2.90 3.26
CA ALA A 26 -4.81 3.18 4.39
C ALA A 26 -5.25 4.45 5.16
N GLU A 27 -5.57 5.53 4.45
CA GLU A 27 -6.10 6.76 5.03
C GLU A 27 -7.47 6.54 5.71
N THR A 28 -8.34 5.74 5.08
CA THR A 28 -9.65 5.40 5.66
C THR A 28 -9.49 4.54 6.92
N ALA A 29 -8.50 3.64 6.96
CA ALA A 29 -8.17 2.89 8.17
C ALA A 29 -7.72 3.83 9.31
N LEU A 30 -6.86 4.81 9.02
CA LEU A 30 -6.45 5.84 10.00
C LEU A 30 -7.66 6.64 10.53
N HIS A 31 -8.59 7.00 9.64
CA HIS A 31 -9.81 7.69 10.03
C HIS A 31 -10.62 6.89 11.06
N TYR A 32 -10.92 5.61 10.79
CA TYR A 32 -11.64 4.78 11.75
C TYR A 32 -10.86 4.53 13.05
N ILE A 33 -9.52 4.45 12.99
CA ILE A 33 -8.71 4.40 14.21
C ILE A 33 -8.87 5.69 15.03
N SER A 34 -8.90 6.86 14.37
CA SER A 34 -9.16 8.13 15.06
C SER A 34 -10.52 8.11 15.77
N GLU A 35 -11.56 7.60 15.11
CA GLU A 35 -12.90 7.51 15.71
C GLU A 35 -12.95 6.58 16.93
N CYS A 36 -12.06 5.58 17.04
CA CYS A 36 -11.94 4.78 18.27
C CYS A 36 -11.56 5.63 19.49
N PHE A 37 -10.73 6.67 19.34
CA PHE A 37 -10.33 7.52 20.46
C PHE A 37 -11.44 8.48 20.92
N ASP A 38 -12.41 8.75 20.04
CA ASP A 38 -13.58 9.58 20.34
C ASP A 38 -14.76 8.77 20.91
N CYS A 39 -14.65 7.44 20.98
CA CYS A 39 -15.69 6.55 21.48
C CYS A 39 -15.85 6.62 23.01
N HIS A 40 -17.10 6.55 23.47
CA HIS A 40 -17.48 6.53 24.89
C HIS A 40 -17.76 5.12 25.45
N SER A 41 -17.62 4.08 24.64
CA SER A 41 -17.85 2.69 25.03
C SER A 41 -16.91 1.73 24.30
N ILE A 42 -16.62 0.58 24.92
CA ILE A 42 -15.80 -0.49 24.31
C ILE A 42 -16.46 -1.02 23.03
N ASP A 43 -17.80 -1.12 23.00
CA ASP A 43 -18.52 -1.60 21.81
C ASP A 43 -18.30 -0.67 20.59
N CYS A 44 -18.34 0.65 20.80
CA CYS A 44 -18.03 1.65 19.77
C CYS A 44 -16.59 1.49 19.27
N ILE A 45 -15.62 1.34 20.19
CA ILE A 45 -14.21 1.12 19.83
C ILE A 45 -14.06 -0.15 18.99
N LYS A 46 -14.71 -1.25 19.40
CA LYS A 46 -14.63 -2.54 18.69
C LYS A 46 -15.28 -2.49 17.31
N GLU A 47 -16.35 -1.71 17.13
CA GLU A 47 -16.97 -1.48 15.84
C GLU A 47 -16.04 -0.73 14.88
N ASN A 48 -15.53 0.43 15.29
CA ASN A 48 -14.61 1.23 14.48
C ASN A 48 -13.29 0.50 14.19
N MET A 49 -12.75 -0.24 15.16
CA MET A 49 -11.56 -1.06 14.96
C MET A 49 -11.78 -2.18 13.93
N LYS A 50 -12.98 -2.77 13.87
CA LYS A 50 -13.33 -3.76 12.85
C LYS A 50 -13.37 -3.13 11.46
N LEU A 51 -13.89 -1.90 11.34
CA LEU A 51 -13.88 -1.14 10.09
C LEU A 51 -12.44 -0.80 9.67
N ALA A 52 -11.65 -0.23 10.58
CA ALA A 52 -10.24 0.06 10.35
C ALA A 52 -9.46 -1.17 9.87
N LYS A 53 -9.69 -2.33 10.51
CA LYS A 53 -9.05 -3.59 10.12
C LYS A 53 -9.43 -3.99 8.69
N SER A 54 -10.71 -3.90 8.35
CA SER A 54 -11.21 -4.21 7.00
C SER A 54 -10.56 -3.32 5.93
N GLU A 55 -10.43 -2.02 6.21
CA GLU A 55 -9.78 -1.07 5.31
C GLU A 55 -8.27 -1.33 5.19
N ALA A 56 -7.58 -1.65 6.29
CA ALA A 56 -6.17 -2.03 6.26
C ALA A 56 -5.95 -3.34 5.45
N GLU A 57 -6.83 -4.32 5.58
CA GLU A 57 -6.80 -5.54 4.76
C GLU A 57 -7.07 -5.27 3.28
N ALA A 58 -8.00 -4.35 2.96
CA ALA A 58 -8.26 -3.93 1.59
C ALA A 58 -7.05 -3.20 1.00
N ALA A 59 -6.46 -2.26 1.74
CA ALA A 59 -5.24 -1.57 1.37
C ALA A 59 -4.08 -2.54 1.11
N MET A 60 -3.91 -3.54 1.98
CA MET A 60 -2.89 -4.59 1.83
C MET A 60 -3.09 -5.39 0.54
N LYS A 61 -4.34 -5.76 0.19
CA LYS A 61 -4.64 -6.48 -1.05
C LYS A 61 -4.29 -5.63 -2.27
N ASN A 62 -4.64 -4.34 -2.26
CA ASN A 62 -4.32 -3.44 -3.35
C ASN A 62 -2.80 -3.21 -3.50
N ALA A 63 -2.07 -3.05 -2.39
CA ALA A 63 -0.60 -3.03 -2.43
C ALA A 63 -0.02 -4.32 -3.02
N HIS A 64 -0.64 -5.47 -2.73
CA HIS A 64 -0.24 -6.74 -3.32
C HIS A 64 -0.46 -6.78 -4.84
N TYR A 65 -1.55 -6.21 -5.35
CA TYR A 65 -1.82 -6.12 -6.79
C TYR A 65 -0.87 -5.13 -7.48
N ALA A 66 -0.63 -3.95 -6.93
CA ALA A 66 0.39 -3.02 -7.44
C ALA A 66 1.78 -3.67 -7.51
N LYS A 67 2.13 -4.49 -6.51
CA LYS A 67 3.35 -5.31 -6.51
C LYS A 67 3.37 -6.34 -7.65
N GLY A 68 2.21 -6.89 -8.02
CA GLY A 68 2.04 -7.81 -9.14
C GLY A 68 2.35 -7.10 -10.46
N GLU A 69 1.64 -6.01 -10.73
CA GLU A 69 1.81 -5.24 -11.97
C GLU A 69 3.23 -4.71 -12.15
N THR A 70 3.85 -4.19 -11.08
CA THR A 70 5.27 -3.77 -11.13
C THR A 70 6.25 -4.92 -11.39
N HIS A 71 5.91 -6.16 -11.01
CA HIS A 71 6.73 -7.31 -11.35
C HIS A 71 6.71 -7.60 -12.85
N GLU A 72 5.53 -7.51 -13.47
CA GLU A 72 5.32 -7.74 -14.89
C GLU A 72 5.98 -6.64 -15.71
N ALA A 73 5.72 -5.37 -15.36
CA ALA A 73 6.35 -4.21 -15.96
C ALA A 73 7.89 -4.30 -15.92
N LYS A 74 8.46 -4.70 -14.78
CA LYS A 74 9.90 -4.92 -14.60
C LYS A 74 10.45 -5.95 -15.58
N SER A 75 9.80 -7.12 -15.65
CA SER A 75 10.26 -8.21 -16.52
C SER A 75 10.32 -7.79 -17.98
N GLN A 76 9.38 -6.95 -18.41
CA GLN A 76 9.30 -6.48 -19.79
C GLN A 76 10.23 -5.28 -20.04
N ALA A 77 10.39 -4.39 -19.06
CA ALA A 77 11.21 -3.20 -19.18
C ALA A 77 12.71 -3.51 -19.25
N TYR A 78 13.22 -4.51 -18.52
CA TYR A 78 14.65 -4.84 -18.54
C TYR A 78 15.19 -5.17 -19.94
N ASP A 79 14.39 -5.80 -20.77
CA ASP A 79 14.78 -6.20 -22.13
C ASP A 79 14.86 -5.02 -23.12
N HIS A 80 14.33 -3.86 -22.73
CA HIS A 80 14.21 -2.68 -23.60
C HIS A 80 14.87 -1.42 -23.05
N CYS A 81 14.86 -1.25 -21.74
CA CYS A 81 15.37 -0.09 -21.04
C CYS A 81 15.76 -0.50 -19.62
N ILE A 82 17.02 -0.87 -19.44
CA ILE A 82 17.55 -1.37 -18.14
C ILE A 82 17.26 -0.38 -17.00
N VAL A 83 17.34 0.93 -17.25
CA VAL A 83 17.07 1.94 -16.23
C VAL A 83 15.61 1.91 -15.80
N ALA A 84 14.65 1.88 -16.74
CA ALA A 84 13.23 1.69 -16.40
C ALA A 84 12.96 0.34 -15.70
N GLY A 85 13.67 -0.72 -16.09
CA GLY A 85 13.64 -2.01 -15.39
C GLY A 85 14.09 -1.92 -13.93
N ASN A 86 15.13 -1.12 -13.64
CA ASN A 86 15.55 -0.87 -12.26
C ASN A 86 14.52 -0.05 -11.48
N GLN A 87 13.94 1.00 -12.07
CA GLN A 87 12.93 1.84 -11.41
C GLN A 87 11.65 1.05 -11.08
N THR A 88 11.19 0.20 -11.99
CA THR A 88 10.06 -0.72 -11.75
C THR A 88 10.40 -1.79 -10.69
N HIS A 89 11.66 -2.21 -10.58
CA HIS A 89 12.12 -3.08 -9.51
C HIS A 89 12.06 -2.40 -8.12
N ASP A 90 12.47 -1.14 -8.03
CA ASP A 90 12.41 -0.36 -6.79
C ASP A 90 10.95 -0.12 -6.36
N ALA A 91 10.07 0.17 -7.33
CA ALA A 91 8.63 0.27 -7.08
C ALA A 91 8.04 -1.05 -6.55
N HIS A 92 8.39 -2.19 -7.16
CA HIS A 92 7.99 -3.52 -6.70
C HIS A 92 8.43 -3.79 -5.26
N GLY A 93 9.67 -3.46 -4.91
CA GLY A 93 10.18 -3.60 -3.55
C GLY A 93 9.36 -2.78 -2.55
N SER A 94 9.08 -1.53 -2.91
CA SER A 94 8.30 -0.61 -2.07
C SER A 94 6.86 -1.10 -1.84
N PHE A 95 6.16 -1.55 -2.89
CA PHE A 95 4.80 -2.11 -2.73
C PHE A 95 4.78 -3.42 -1.94
N HIS A 96 5.83 -4.23 -2.04
CA HIS A 96 5.99 -5.44 -1.23
C HIS A 96 6.13 -5.12 0.26
N ASP A 97 6.92 -4.09 0.59
CA ASP A 97 7.10 -3.67 1.98
C ASP A 97 5.84 -2.99 2.52
N ALA A 98 5.18 -2.13 1.74
CA ALA A 98 3.86 -1.57 2.10
C ALA A 98 2.85 -2.67 2.43
N LYS A 99 2.74 -3.70 1.58
CA LYS A 99 1.87 -4.86 1.81
C LYS A 99 2.17 -5.51 3.17
N LYS A 100 3.43 -5.82 3.47
CA LYS A 100 3.82 -6.47 4.72
C LYS A 100 3.43 -5.64 5.94
N VAL A 101 3.67 -4.33 5.88
CA VAL A 101 3.39 -3.45 7.01
C VAL A 101 1.88 -3.26 7.21
N LEU A 102 1.09 -3.22 6.13
CA LEU A 102 -0.37 -3.22 6.25
C LEU A 102 -0.92 -4.52 6.84
N ASP A 103 -0.31 -5.67 6.53
CA ASP A 103 -0.62 -6.95 7.19
C ASP A 103 -0.28 -6.90 8.70
N MET A 104 0.82 -6.25 9.10
CA MET A 104 1.12 -6.03 10.52
C MET A 104 0.07 -5.15 11.20
N ALA A 105 -0.37 -4.07 10.53
CA ALA A 105 -1.42 -3.20 11.05
C ALA A 105 -2.75 -3.94 11.24
N SER A 106 -3.20 -4.70 10.23
CA SER A 106 -4.46 -5.45 10.30
C SER A 106 -4.43 -6.54 11.37
N ASN A 107 -3.30 -7.22 11.55
CA ASN A 107 -3.10 -8.20 12.61
C ASN A 107 -3.11 -7.54 13.99
N THR A 108 -2.47 -6.37 14.15
CA THR A 108 -2.46 -5.59 15.39
C THR A 108 -3.88 -5.19 15.81
N LEU A 109 -4.67 -4.65 14.87
CA LEU A 109 -6.09 -4.34 15.09
C LEU A 109 -6.92 -5.59 15.41
N GLY A 110 -6.60 -6.71 14.76
CA GLY A 110 -7.22 -8.01 15.03
C GLY A 110 -6.98 -8.53 16.44
N VAL A 111 -5.78 -8.35 16.98
CA VAL A 111 -5.44 -8.72 18.37
C VAL A 111 -6.14 -7.78 19.36
N ALA A 112 -6.09 -6.47 19.11
CA ALA A 112 -6.70 -5.46 19.96
C ALA A 112 -8.21 -5.66 20.16
N HIS A 113 -8.90 -6.20 19.15
CA HIS A 113 -10.33 -6.51 19.20
C HIS A 113 -10.74 -7.46 20.33
N PHE A 114 -9.82 -8.30 20.82
CA PHE A 114 -10.07 -9.23 21.92
C PHE A 114 -9.74 -8.66 23.31
N SER A 115 -9.17 -7.46 23.39
CA SER A 115 -8.94 -6.79 24.68
C SER A 115 -10.22 -6.12 25.18
N ASP A 116 -10.38 -6.09 26.50
CA ASP A 116 -11.42 -5.34 27.22
C ASP A 116 -10.81 -4.21 28.09
N ASP A 117 -9.48 -4.02 28.05
CA ASP A 117 -8.80 -2.90 28.69
C ASP A 117 -8.59 -1.79 27.66
N VAL A 118 -9.28 -0.67 27.86
CA VAL A 118 -9.19 0.51 26.98
C VAL A 118 -7.75 1.03 26.85
N THR A 119 -6.93 0.94 27.90
CA THR A 119 -5.53 1.36 27.85
C THR A 119 -4.71 0.48 26.92
N GLU A 120 -4.94 -0.84 26.99
CA GLU A 120 -4.29 -1.81 26.12
C GLU A 120 -4.75 -1.63 24.67
N ILE A 121 -6.06 -1.44 24.44
CA ILE A 121 -6.60 -1.13 23.11
C ILE A 121 -5.95 0.13 22.54
N HIS A 122 -5.87 1.22 23.30
CA HIS A 122 -5.20 2.44 22.85
C HIS A 122 -3.74 2.22 22.48
N SER A 123 -3.01 1.38 23.22
CA SER A 123 -1.63 1.02 22.86
C SER A 123 -1.57 0.32 21.50
N TYR A 124 -2.48 -0.64 21.24
CA TYR A 124 -2.52 -1.32 19.95
C TYR A 124 -2.95 -0.40 18.80
N LEU A 125 -3.91 0.50 19.03
CA LEU A 125 -4.33 1.48 18.03
C LEU A 125 -3.17 2.38 17.61
N ASN A 126 -2.37 2.88 18.57
CA ASN A 126 -1.18 3.67 18.26
C ASN A 126 -0.14 2.89 17.45
N ASN A 127 0.11 1.61 17.80
CA ASN A 127 1.01 0.76 17.01
C ASN A 127 0.48 0.54 15.57
N ALA A 128 -0.84 0.38 15.41
CA ALA A 128 -1.45 0.25 14.10
C ALA A 128 -1.33 1.54 13.27
N ILE A 129 -1.49 2.72 13.90
CA ILE A 129 -1.23 4.02 13.25
C ILE A 129 0.20 4.09 12.72
N ASP A 130 1.18 3.75 13.56
CA ASP A 130 2.59 3.79 13.16
C ASP A 130 2.87 2.87 11.97
N HIS A 131 2.32 1.65 12.00
CA HIS A 131 2.42 0.74 10.86
C HIS A 131 1.76 1.32 9.60
N ILE A 132 0.57 1.89 9.69
CA ILE A 132 -0.12 2.45 8.51
C ILE A 132 0.66 3.63 7.92
N HIS A 133 1.21 4.53 8.74
CA HIS A 133 2.06 5.62 8.25
C HIS A 133 3.34 5.12 7.56
N ILE A 134 3.99 4.10 8.12
CA ILE A 134 5.14 3.45 7.47
C ILE A 134 4.73 2.85 6.13
N ALA A 135 3.57 2.18 6.06
CA ALA A 135 3.07 1.63 4.82
C ALA A 135 2.77 2.72 3.77
N ILE A 136 2.15 3.84 4.15
CA ILE A 136 1.91 4.99 3.27
C ILE A 136 3.23 5.54 2.72
N SER A 137 4.26 5.65 3.55
CA SER A 137 5.59 6.06 3.08
C SER A 137 6.14 5.09 2.01
N HIS A 138 5.97 3.78 2.20
CA HIS A 138 6.37 2.80 1.18
C HIS A 138 5.51 2.87 -0.08
N LEU A 139 4.19 3.10 0.03
CA LEU A 139 3.31 3.31 -1.13
C LEU A 139 3.78 4.50 -1.97
N ASN A 140 4.11 5.61 -1.32
CA ASN A 140 4.60 6.82 -1.98
C ASN A 140 5.94 6.60 -2.68
N ASN A 141 6.89 5.90 -2.03
CA ASN A 141 8.15 5.50 -2.67
C ASN A 141 7.91 4.59 -3.89
N GLY A 142 6.90 3.72 -3.82
CA GLY A 142 6.48 2.90 -4.95
C GLY A 142 6.06 3.73 -6.16
N VAL A 143 5.24 4.76 -5.92
CA VAL A 143 4.83 5.73 -6.94
C VAL A 143 5.98 6.55 -7.50
N ASP A 144 6.93 6.97 -6.67
CA ASP A 144 8.13 7.65 -7.17
C ASP A 144 8.91 6.75 -8.15
N GLY A 145 9.03 5.46 -7.84
CA GLY A 145 9.62 4.46 -8.74
C GLY A 145 8.84 4.31 -10.05
N LEU A 146 7.50 4.29 -10.00
CA LEU A 146 6.65 4.25 -11.21
C LEU A 146 6.83 5.51 -12.07
N ASN A 147 6.87 6.70 -11.47
CA ASN A 147 7.08 7.98 -12.15
C ASN A 147 8.44 8.00 -12.85
N ASN A 148 9.50 7.57 -12.15
CA ASN A 148 10.84 7.47 -12.73
C ASN A 148 10.88 6.46 -13.87
N ALA A 149 10.22 5.31 -13.73
CA ALA A 149 10.14 4.31 -14.80
C ALA A 149 9.49 4.87 -16.07
N LEU A 150 8.38 5.60 -15.94
CA LEU A 150 7.72 6.25 -17.08
C LEU A 150 8.64 7.27 -17.76
N GLY A 151 9.33 8.12 -16.98
CA GLY A 151 10.28 9.08 -17.53
C GLY A 151 11.41 8.42 -18.32
N GLU A 152 11.99 7.33 -17.78
CA GLU A 152 13.05 6.59 -18.46
C GLU A 152 12.56 5.86 -19.71
N LEU A 153 11.33 5.33 -19.68
CA LEU A 153 10.70 4.71 -20.86
C LEU A 153 10.49 5.72 -22.01
N GLU A 154 10.20 6.98 -21.71
CA GLU A 154 10.12 8.03 -22.72
C GLU A 154 11.47 8.37 -23.34
N VAL A 155 12.56 8.31 -22.55
CA VAL A 155 13.92 8.52 -23.07
C VAL A 155 14.37 7.33 -23.93
N CYS A 156 14.14 6.11 -23.45
CA CYS A 156 14.48 4.88 -24.16
C CYS A 156 13.66 4.60 -25.44
N LYS A 157 12.61 5.40 -25.72
CA LYS A 157 11.86 5.37 -27.00
C LYS A 157 12.64 5.97 -28.16
N ASN A 158 13.65 6.81 -27.89
CA ASN A 158 14.49 7.49 -28.88
C ASN A 158 15.83 6.77 -29.08
#